data_AF-A0A6J2UJG4-F1
#
_entry.id   AF-A0A6J2UJG4-F1
#
_cell.length_a   1.000
_cell.length_b   1.000
_cell.length_c   1.000
_cell.angle_alpha   90.00
_cell.angle_beta   90.00
_cell.angle_gamma   90.00
#
_symmetry.space_group_name_H-M   'P 1'
#
loop_
_entity.id
_entity.type
_entity.pdbx_description
1 polymer ?
#
loop_
_entity_poly.entity_id
_entity_poly.type
_entity_poly.pdbx_seq_one_letter_code
_entity_poly.pdbx_strand_id
1 'polypeptide(L)'
;METVEITPKSYPSNLIDKDWSKRKLYFKSPAKDFPDLVHDMEVRSDDVWIVTFPKCGTTWMQELLWLLINDCNFEAALSEHLEVRSPFLEFDFFINADSERALKPVTELQSPRLIKSHLSLALLPAQLWTKKPKLVYVFRNPKDAWVSSYYHGVNSGFNYGKTLDQFLNEYLEEKVQKQAPIAHASEFYQLRNEPWVYYTSFERMKSNLRSVIEDLCQFLNKTITEEQMQRMLKHLSFEEMKNNPKTNHLWEQAQIKHKDKDKEKHNFVRRGKVNGYKDELTPELIEKADCCLNAQLDEHGITLDEHLLLSAVEVSTFLALSSLEEGPVCVICTKRSVEGGGSFFMGAVIVSRPSEESDDVTVSGLTSPSLSMTSRHQATLLLFLCLLLPEMQMQPSVEARLTKRSYSDQSVHGYMTERTCWWNEACKEEFQSLFRCKCPQFSYCRSPGRYYNAYCSMTDTGYIWTQPNWDWGP
;
A
#
# COMPACT_ATOMS: atom_id res chain seq x y z
N MET A 1 9.21 18.58 -26.99
CA MET A 1 7.79 18.28 -27.25
C MET A 1 7.00 18.98 -26.16
N GLU A 2 6.07 19.85 -26.55
CA GLU A 2 5.15 20.50 -25.61
C GLU A 2 4.10 19.49 -25.14
N THR A 3 3.61 19.62 -23.91
CA THR A 3 2.51 18.81 -23.40
C THR A 3 1.19 19.51 -23.74
N VAL A 4 0.28 18.82 -24.43
CA VAL A 4 -1.02 19.38 -24.86
C VAL A 4 -2.17 18.62 -24.22
N GLU A 5 -3.27 19.31 -23.93
CA GLU A 5 -4.51 18.69 -23.47
C GLU A 5 -5.14 17.90 -24.63
N ILE A 6 -5.56 16.66 -24.36
CA ILE A 6 -6.17 15.77 -25.35
C ILE A 6 -7.49 15.20 -24.83
N THR A 7 -8.39 14.88 -25.75
CA THR A 7 -9.64 14.17 -25.47
C THR A 7 -9.57 12.79 -26.12
N PRO A 8 -9.64 11.68 -25.36
CA PRO A 8 -9.65 10.33 -25.93
C PRO A 8 -10.97 10.09 -26.67
N LYS A 9 -10.96 9.12 -27.61
CA LYS A 9 -12.17 8.72 -28.36
C LYS A 9 -13.32 8.29 -27.46
N SER A 10 -13.00 7.64 -26.34
CA SER A 10 -13.98 7.24 -25.33
C SER A 10 -13.32 7.11 -23.95
N TYR A 11 -14.13 6.89 -22.91
CA TYR A 11 -13.69 6.82 -21.52
C TYR A 11 -14.10 5.49 -20.87
N PRO A 12 -13.36 5.01 -19.84
CA PRO A 12 -13.66 3.79 -19.08
C PRO A 12 -14.83 3.97 -18.10
N SER A 13 -15.96 4.47 -18.61
CA SER A 13 -17.20 4.72 -17.86
C SER A 13 -17.82 3.44 -17.28
N ASN A 14 -17.48 2.27 -17.83
CA ASN A 14 -17.91 0.98 -17.32
C ASN A 14 -17.03 0.47 -16.15
N LEU A 15 -15.90 1.13 -15.86
CA LEU A 15 -14.99 0.75 -14.77
C LEU A 15 -15.12 1.69 -13.56
N ILE A 16 -15.23 3.00 -13.80
CA ILE A 16 -15.29 4.02 -12.76
C ILE A 16 -16.45 4.96 -13.03
N ASP A 17 -17.39 5.01 -12.08
CA ASP A 17 -18.51 5.95 -12.07
C ASP A 17 -18.03 7.34 -11.61
N LYS A 18 -17.60 8.15 -12.57
CA LYS A 18 -17.24 9.55 -12.35
C LYS A 18 -17.52 10.39 -13.59
N ASP A 19 -17.57 11.70 -13.38
CA ASP A 19 -17.68 12.68 -14.45
C ASP A 19 -16.35 12.83 -15.22
N TRP A 20 -16.18 12.02 -16.26
CA TRP A 20 -14.99 12.02 -17.12
C TRP A 20 -14.78 13.33 -17.89
N SER A 21 -15.80 14.18 -18.04
CA SER A 21 -15.65 15.49 -18.69
C SER A 21 -14.75 16.45 -17.91
N LYS A 22 -14.62 16.25 -16.60
CA LYS A 22 -13.72 17.01 -15.73
C LYS A 22 -12.29 16.48 -15.75
N ARG A 23 -12.07 15.27 -16.27
CA ARG A 23 -10.77 14.64 -16.32
C ARG A 23 -9.96 15.16 -17.50
N LYS A 24 -9.15 16.20 -17.24
CA LYS A 24 -8.16 16.71 -18.20
C LYS A 24 -7.04 15.70 -18.41
N LEU A 25 -6.80 15.30 -19.65
CA LEU A 25 -5.75 14.37 -20.03
C LEU A 25 -4.72 15.10 -20.88
N TYR A 26 -3.46 14.72 -20.74
CA TYR A 26 -2.36 15.42 -21.39
C TYR A 26 -1.44 14.42 -22.09
N PHE A 27 -0.90 14.84 -23.23
CA PHE A 27 -0.01 14.01 -24.03
C PHE A 27 1.06 14.84 -24.73
N LYS A 28 2.16 14.20 -25.15
CA LYS A 28 3.25 14.91 -25.83
C LYS A 28 2.86 15.28 -27.26
N SER A 29 3.09 16.54 -27.61
CA SER A 29 2.88 17.11 -28.94
C SER A 29 4.10 16.89 -29.85
N PRO A 30 3.89 16.57 -31.15
CA PRO A 30 2.59 16.40 -31.79
C PRO A 30 1.97 15.06 -31.39
N ALA A 31 0.77 15.07 -30.82
CA ALA A 31 0.08 13.85 -30.40
C ALA A 31 -0.36 12.98 -31.61
N LYS A 32 -0.47 13.60 -32.79
CA LYS A 32 -0.93 12.98 -34.06
C LYS A 32 -2.11 12.04 -33.81
N ASP A 33 -2.12 10.90 -34.48
CA ASP A 33 -3.04 9.79 -34.38
C ASP A 33 -2.66 8.79 -33.28
N PHE A 34 -1.54 8.97 -32.57
CA PHE A 34 -1.02 7.94 -31.67
C PHE A 34 -1.97 7.56 -30.51
N PRO A 35 -2.58 8.51 -29.77
CA PRO A 35 -3.58 8.17 -28.76
C PRO A 35 -4.77 7.38 -29.33
N ASP A 36 -5.18 7.72 -30.55
CA ASP A 36 -6.28 7.08 -31.27
C ASP A 36 -5.92 5.65 -31.71
N LEU A 37 -4.67 5.45 -32.14
CA LEU A 37 -4.13 4.13 -32.48
C LEU A 37 -3.98 3.24 -31.23
N VAL A 38 -3.52 3.80 -30.11
CA VAL A 38 -3.46 3.08 -28.82
C VAL A 38 -4.86 2.70 -28.36
N HIS A 39 -5.83 3.62 -28.44
CA HIS A 39 -7.22 3.36 -28.07
C HIS A 39 -7.79 2.15 -28.82
N ASP A 40 -7.52 2.04 -30.13
CA ASP A 40 -8.05 0.99 -31.01
C ASP A 40 -7.19 -0.29 -31.03
N MET A 41 -6.04 -0.30 -30.34
CA MET A 41 -5.10 -1.42 -30.35
C MET A 41 -5.76 -2.71 -29.83
N GLU A 42 -5.45 -3.83 -30.47
CA GLU A 42 -5.88 -5.14 -30.00
C GLU A 42 -5.22 -5.54 -28.68
N VAL A 43 -6.06 -5.85 -27.69
CA VAL A 43 -5.69 -6.45 -26.42
C VAL A 43 -6.00 -7.94 -26.46
N ARG A 44 -5.03 -8.79 -26.15
CA ARG A 44 -5.21 -10.25 -26.06
C ARG A 44 -5.62 -10.63 -24.65
N SER A 45 -6.34 -11.74 -24.50
CA SER A 45 -6.86 -12.19 -23.20
C SER A 45 -5.77 -12.61 -22.23
N ASP A 46 -4.61 -13.01 -22.74
CA ASP A 46 -3.44 -13.46 -21.97
C ASP A 46 -2.35 -12.39 -21.85
N ASP A 47 -2.65 -11.15 -22.25
CA ASP A 47 -1.76 -10.03 -21.99
C ASP A 47 -1.60 -9.79 -20.48
N VAL A 48 -0.40 -9.37 -20.09
CA VAL A 48 -0.12 -8.79 -18.78
C VAL A 48 0.38 -7.36 -18.98
N TRP A 49 -0.25 -6.42 -18.31
CA TRP A 49 0.08 -5.01 -18.38
C TRP A 49 0.79 -4.57 -17.11
N ILE A 50 1.88 -3.85 -17.23
CA ILE A 50 2.47 -3.10 -16.12
C ILE A 50 2.29 -1.61 -16.40
N VAL A 51 1.49 -0.96 -15.56
CA VAL A 51 1.18 0.46 -15.67
C VAL A 51 1.65 1.18 -14.43
N THR A 52 2.40 2.26 -14.59
CA THR A 52 2.83 3.08 -13.46
C THR A 52 2.89 4.53 -13.89
N PHE A 53 2.76 5.48 -12.95
CA PHE A 53 3.35 6.78 -13.22
C PHE A 53 4.89 6.62 -13.35
N PRO A 54 5.60 7.44 -14.16
CA PRO A 54 7.05 7.30 -14.30
C PRO A 54 7.78 7.29 -12.95
N LYS A 55 8.80 6.44 -12.86
CA LYS A 55 9.74 6.34 -11.70
C LYS A 55 9.15 5.77 -10.40
N CYS A 56 8.00 5.10 -10.49
CA CYS A 56 7.37 4.40 -9.37
C CYS A 56 7.80 2.93 -9.18
N GLY A 57 8.89 2.47 -9.80
CA GLY A 57 9.39 1.08 -9.64
C GLY A 57 9.08 0.14 -10.80
N THR A 58 8.68 0.67 -11.94
CA THR A 58 8.29 -0.06 -13.16
C THR A 58 9.28 -1.15 -13.54
N THR A 59 10.57 -0.82 -13.70
CA THR A 59 11.62 -1.77 -14.10
C THR A 59 11.74 -2.96 -13.17
N TRP A 60 11.59 -2.73 -11.86
CA TRP A 60 11.73 -3.78 -10.84
C TRP A 60 10.56 -4.75 -10.91
N MET A 61 9.34 -4.22 -11.00
CA MET A 61 8.14 -5.03 -11.18
C MET A 61 8.08 -5.69 -12.57
N GLN A 62 8.55 -5.01 -13.62
CA GLN A 62 8.56 -5.53 -14.98
C GLN A 62 9.46 -6.76 -15.10
N GLU A 63 10.66 -6.72 -14.51
CA GLU A 63 11.58 -7.87 -14.48
C GLU A 63 10.98 -9.03 -13.68
N LEU A 64 10.36 -8.75 -12.53
CA LEU A 64 9.66 -9.73 -11.70
C LEU A 64 8.54 -10.42 -12.50
N LEU A 65 7.63 -9.64 -13.10
CA LEU A 65 6.50 -10.16 -13.87
C LEU A 65 6.99 -10.97 -15.07
N TRP A 66 8.02 -10.50 -15.77
CA TRP A 66 8.57 -11.20 -16.92
C TRP A 66 9.11 -12.58 -16.52
N LEU A 67 9.83 -12.66 -15.40
CA LEU A 67 10.29 -13.95 -14.86
C LEU A 67 9.11 -14.86 -14.50
N LEU A 68 8.08 -14.36 -13.82
CA LEU A 68 6.93 -15.19 -13.43
C LEU A 68 6.15 -15.75 -14.62
N ILE A 69 5.92 -14.94 -15.66
CA ILE A 69 5.17 -15.41 -16.84
C ILE A 69 5.99 -16.35 -17.73
N ASN A 70 7.33 -16.26 -17.68
CA ASN A 70 8.28 -17.11 -18.41
C ASN A 70 8.96 -18.15 -17.50
N ASP A 71 8.22 -18.66 -16.51
CA ASP A 71 8.59 -19.82 -15.68
C ASP A 71 9.98 -19.71 -15.00
N CYS A 72 10.29 -18.50 -14.53
CA CYS A 72 11.55 -18.14 -13.89
C CYS A 72 12.78 -18.44 -14.77
N ASN A 73 12.68 -18.20 -16.08
CA ASN A 73 13.80 -18.35 -17.01
C ASN A 73 14.82 -17.20 -16.90
N PHE A 74 15.70 -17.30 -15.90
CA PHE A 74 16.74 -16.30 -15.64
C PHE A 74 17.77 -16.17 -16.77
N GLU A 75 18.09 -17.27 -17.48
CA GLU A 75 19.07 -17.22 -18.57
C GLU A 75 18.55 -16.36 -19.73
N ALA A 76 17.26 -16.49 -20.07
CA ALA A 76 16.62 -15.64 -21.05
C ALA A 76 16.49 -14.18 -20.58
N ALA A 77 16.26 -13.95 -19.28
CA ALA A 77 16.24 -12.59 -18.71
C ALA A 77 17.60 -11.88 -18.82
N LEU A 78 18.70 -12.64 -18.74
CA LEU A 78 20.08 -12.14 -18.83
C LEU A 78 20.61 -12.07 -20.28
N SER A 79 20.00 -12.77 -21.23
CA SER A 79 20.45 -12.76 -22.63
C SER A 79 19.93 -11.54 -23.39
N GLU A 80 18.71 -11.07 -23.10
CA GLU A 80 18.03 -10.02 -23.86
C GLU A 80 17.62 -8.81 -23.00
N HIS A 81 17.64 -7.63 -23.62
CA HIS A 81 17.24 -6.38 -22.97
C HIS A 81 15.78 -6.42 -22.51
N LEU A 82 15.51 -5.92 -21.31
CA LEU A 82 14.17 -5.85 -20.74
C LEU A 82 13.19 -5.15 -21.67
N GLU A 83 13.66 -4.14 -22.40
CA GLU A 83 12.84 -3.30 -23.28
C GLU A 83 12.44 -4.02 -24.58
N VAL A 84 13.16 -5.09 -24.95
CA VAL A 84 12.81 -5.99 -26.04
C VAL A 84 11.88 -7.11 -25.53
N ARG A 85 12.19 -7.64 -24.34
CA ARG A 85 11.41 -8.68 -23.67
C ARG A 85 10.01 -8.23 -23.25
N SER A 86 9.89 -6.96 -22.88
CA SER A 86 8.66 -6.30 -22.46
C SER A 86 8.66 -4.85 -22.97
N PRO A 87 8.08 -4.62 -24.16
CA PRO A 87 8.11 -3.32 -24.81
C PRO A 87 7.38 -2.23 -24.03
N PHE A 88 7.93 -1.03 -24.10
CA PHE A 88 7.30 0.20 -23.60
C PHE A 88 6.46 0.83 -24.71
N LEU A 89 5.14 0.72 -24.57
CA LEU A 89 4.14 1.02 -25.62
C LEU A 89 4.35 2.38 -26.29
N GLU A 90 4.54 3.44 -25.50
CA GLU A 90 4.66 4.80 -26.02
C GLU A 90 6.10 5.33 -26.16
N PHE A 91 7.12 4.47 -26.00
CA PHE A 91 8.53 4.88 -26.02
C PHE A 91 8.91 5.57 -27.33
N ASP A 92 8.88 4.85 -28.45
CA ASP A 92 9.43 5.35 -29.73
C ASP A 92 8.67 6.60 -30.20
N PHE A 93 7.37 6.68 -29.90
CA PHE A 93 6.58 7.89 -30.14
C PHE A 93 7.11 9.09 -29.36
N PHE A 94 7.44 8.94 -28.07
CA PHE A 94 7.97 10.04 -27.26
C PHE A 94 9.37 10.52 -27.67
N ILE A 95 10.18 9.69 -28.33
CA ILE A 95 11.53 10.08 -28.76
C ILE A 95 11.56 10.51 -30.23
N ASN A 96 10.80 9.85 -31.11
CA ASN A 96 10.90 10.02 -32.56
C ASN A 96 9.58 10.47 -33.22
N ALA A 97 8.48 10.61 -32.48
CA ALA A 97 7.13 10.92 -33.01
C ALA A 97 6.68 9.94 -34.12
N ASP A 98 7.06 8.67 -33.93
CA ASP A 98 6.83 7.55 -34.84
C ASP A 98 5.87 6.53 -34.19
N SER A 99 4.62 6.55 -34.65
CA SER A 99 3.56 5.68 -34.15
C SER A 99 3.78 4.21 -34.53
N GLU A 100 4.29 3.95 -35.74
CA GLU A 100 4.48 2.58 -36.24
C GLU A 100 5.58 1.87 -35.44
N ARG A 101 6.72 2.55 -35.25
CA ARG A 101 7.83 2.00 -34.45
C ARG A 101 7.47 1.79 -32.98
N ALA A 102 6.55 2.59 -32.44
CA ALA A 102 6.09 2.45 -31.07
C ALA A 102 5.17 1.22 -30.89
N LEU A 103 4.23 1.02 -31.82
CA LEU A 103 3.23 -0.05 -31.70
C LEU A 103 3.73 -1.41 -32.19
N LYS A 104 4.59 -1.44 -33.21
CA LYS A 104 5.07 -2.69 -33.85
C LYS A 104 5.67 -3.70 -32.85
N PRO A 105 6.55 -3.30 -31.91
CA PRO A 105 7.09 -4.24 -30.92
C PRO A 105 6.01 -4.90 -30.07
N VAL A 106 4.92 -4.20 -29.76
CA VAL A 106 3.81 -4.74 -28.95
C VAL A 106 2.92 -5.65 -29.79
N THR A 107 2.64 -5.29 -31.05
CA THR A 107 1.77 -6.09 -31.93
C THR A 107 2.43 -7.39 -32.39
N GLU A 108 3.74 -7.39 -32.59
CA GLU A 108 4.50 -8.56 -33.05
C GLU A 108 4.99 -9.48 -31.92
N LEU A 109 4.95 -9.02 -30.66
CA LEU A 109 5.37 -9.83 -29.52
C LEU A 109 4.49 -11.07 -29.40
N GLN A 110 5.15 -12.22 -29.18
CA GLN A 110 4.47 -13.48 -28.95
C GLN A 110 3.74 -13.47 -27.61
N SER A 111 2.58 -14.14 -27.58
CA SER A 111 1.79 -14.33 -26.37
C SER A 111 2.45 -15.33 -25.41
N PRO A 112 2.30 -15.16 -24.07
CA PRO A 112 1.67 -14.02 -23.40
C PRO A 112 2.56 -12.76 -23.45
N ARG A 113 1.98 -11.60 -23.77
CA ARG A 113 2.72 -10.34 -23.87
C ARG A 113 2.83 -9.68 -22.50
N LEU A 114 4.01 -9.19 -22.12
CA LEU A 114 4.17 -8.25 -21.01
C LEU A 114 4.39 -6.84 -21.56
N ILE A 115 3.43 -5.93 -21.34
CA ILE A 115 3.44 -4.59 -21.94
C ILE A 115 3.61 -3.54 -20.85
N LYS A 116 4.63 -2.67 -21.00
CA LYS A 116 4.87 -1.52 -20.12
C LYS A 116 4.18 -0.28 -20.66
N SER A 117 3.53 0.48 -19.78
CA SER A 117 3.00 1.81 -20.11
C SER A 117 3.01 2.77 -18.92
N HIS A 118 3.05 4.05 -19.22
CA HIS A 118 2.88 5.17 -18.29
C HIS A 118 1.62 6.01 -18.60
N LEU A 119 0.74 5.51 -19.47
CA LEU A 119 -0.50 6.17 -19.83
C LEU A 119 -1.53 6.12 -18.69
N SER A 120 -2.30 7.20 -18.55
CA SER A 120 -3.48 7.23 -17.67
C SER A 120 -4.53 6.23 -18.14
N LEU A 121 -5.43 5.79 -17.25
CA LEU A 121 -6.42 4.74 -17.54
C LEU A 121 -7.24 5.00 -18.81
N ALA A 122 -7.64 6.25 -19.04
CA ALA A 122 -8.42 6.67 -20.20
C ALA A 122 -7.61 6.80 -21.51
N LEU A 123 -6.29 6.73 -21.46
CA LEU A 123 -5.39 6.74 -22.63
C LEU A 123 -4.84 5.36 -22.97
N LEU A 124 -5.12 4.35 -22.15
CA LEU A 124 -4.83 2.96 -22.47
C LEU A 124 -5.83 2.41 -23.51
N PRO A 125 -5.55 1.27 -24.16
CA PRO A 125 -6.46 0.67 -25.13
C PRO A 125 -7.85 0.41 -24.56
N ALA A 126 -8.90 0.79 -25.28
CA ALA A 126 -10.29 0.67 -24.82
C ALA A 126 -10.71 -0.78 -24.55
N GLN A 127 -10.07 -1.73 -25.26
CA GLN A 127 -10.31 -3.16 -25.04
C GLN A 127 -9.87 -3.63 -23.64
N LEU A 128 -8.96 -2.93 -22.94
CA LEU A 128 -8.64 -3.25 -21.53
C LEU A 128 -9.87 -3.16 -20.64
N TRP A 129 -10.75 -2.18 -20.91
CA TRP A 129 -11.89 -1.88 -20.05
C TRP A 129 -12.99 -2.92 -20.14
N THR A 130 -13.01 -3.68 -21.25
CA THR A 130 -14.01 -4.71 -21.52
C THR A 130 -13.44 -6.12 -21.35
N LYS A 131 -12.26 -6.39 -21.93
CA LYS A 131 -11.60 -7.70 -21.86
C LYS A 131 -10.96 -7.97 -20.50
N LYS A 132 -10.58 -6.92 -19.77
CA LYS A 132 -10.00 -7.00 -18.41
C LYS A 132 -8.86 -8.04 -18.31
N PRO A 133 -7.81 -7.98 -19.16
CA PRO A 133 -6.63 -8.83 -18.98
C PRO A 133 -5.90 -8.44 -17.69
N LYS A 134 -4.90 -9.21 -17.26
CA LYS A 134 -4.19 -8.91 -16.01
C LYS A 134 -3.43 -7.58 -16.11
N LEU A 135 -3.68 -6.67 -15.17
CA LEU A 135 -3.02 -5.37 -15.06
C LEU A 135 -2.38 -5.22 -13.69
N VAL A 136 -1.11 -4.86 -13.67
CA VAL A 136 -0.32 -4.59 -12.47
C VAL A 136 -0.02 -3.10 -12.39
N TYR A 137 -0.42 -2.47 -11.29
CA TYR A 137 -0.16 -1.07 -11.02
C TYR A 137 0.79 -0.90 -9.84
N VAL A 138 1.82 -0.06 -10.01
CA VAL A 138 2.75 0.29 -8.93
C VAL A 138 2.74 1.78 -8.67
N PHE A 139 2.37 2.14 -7.43
CA PHE A 139 2.47 3.50 -6.92
C PHE A 139 3.78 3.71 -6.12
N ARG A 140 4.18 4.96 -5.95
CA ARG A 140 5.32 5.33 -5.10
C ARG A 140 5.08 6.71 -4.53
N ASN A 141 5.62 7.01 -3.36
CA ASN A 141 5.61 8.34 -2.80
C ASN A 141 6.04 9.38 -3.86
N PRO A 142 5.18 10.34 -4.23
CA PRO A 142 5.48 11.29 -5.30
C PRO A 142 6.77 12.07 -5.08
N LYS A 143 7.15 12.40 -3.84
CA LYS A 143 8.40 13.11 -3.53
C LYS A 143 9.64 12.31 -3.97
N ASP A 144 9.65 11.00 -3.70
CA ASP A 144 10.71 10.11 -4.18
C ASP A 144 10.69 9.94 -5.70
N ALA A 145 9.50 9.89 -6.30
CA ALA A 145 9.34 9.78 -7.74
C ALA A 145 9.82 11.04 -8.48
N TRP A 146 9.56 12.24 -7.94
CA TRP A 146 10.02 13.52 -8.50
C TRP A 146 11.54 13.63 -8.48
N VAL A 147 12.17 13.34 -7.33
CA VAL A 147 13.64 13.27 -7.24
C VAL A 147 14.19 12.26 -8.24
N SER A 148 13.57 11.07 -8.35
CA SER A 148 14.00 10.08 -9.35
C SER A 148 13.77 10.53 -10.80
N SER A 149 12.79 11.37 -11.05
CA SER A 149 12.48 11.93 -12.39
C SER A 149 13.51 12.97 -12.80
N TYR A 150 13.98 13.79 -11.85
CA TYR A 150 15.07 14.73 -12.06
C TYR A 150 16.30 14.04 -12.66
N TYR A 151 16.86 13.04 -11.95
CA TYR A 151 18.06 12.32 -12.40
C TYR A 151 17.84 11.56 -13.71
N HIS A 152 16.64 11.02 -13.93
CA HIS A 152 16.31 10.40 -15.20
C HIS A 152 16.31 11.40 -16.37
N GLY A 153 15.80 12.61 -16.14
CA GLY A 153 15.85 13.71 -17.10
C GLY A 153 17.27 14.23 -17.32
N VAL A 154 18.14 14.23 -16.30
CA VAL A 154 19.58 14.56 -16.43
C VAL A 154 20.27 13.55 -17.35
N ASN A 155 20.10 12.24 -17.11
CA ASN A 155 20.67 11.20 -17.98
C ASN A 155 20.22 11.32 -19.44
N SER A 156 18.97 11.74 -19.63
CA SER A 156 18.38 11.93 -20.96
C SER A 156 18.75 13.29 -21.58
N GLY A 157 19.45 14.15 -20.83
CA GLY A 157 19.86 15.50 -21.22
C GLY A 157 18.78 16.59 -21.03
N PHE A 158 17.52 16.24 -20.77
CA PHE A 158 16.41 17.20 -20.65
C PHE A 158 16.53 18.15 -19.45
N ASN A 159 17.14 17.69 -18.36
CA ASN A 159 17.36 18.49 -17.16
C ASN A 159 18.83 18.93 -17.00
N TYR A 160 19.65 18.77 -18.04
CA TYR A 160 21.06 19.15 -17.97
C TYR A 160 21.20 20.65 -17.65
N GLY A 161 22.05 20.97 -16.67
CA GLY A 161 22.31 22.34 -16.23
C GLY A 161 21.27 22.93 -15.28
N LYS A 162 20.20 22.20 -14.94
CA LYS A 162 19.26 22.57 -13.87
C LYS A 162 19.68 21.91 -12.57
N THR A 163 19.51 22.59 -11.43
CA THR A 163 19.63 21.94 -10.12
C THR A 163 18.35 21.17 -9.78
N LEU A 164 18.43 20.24 -8.81
CA LEU A 164 17.26 19.52 -8.30
C LEU A 164 16.19 20.49 -7.77
N ASP A 165 16.61 21.52 -7.03
CA ASP A 165 15.73 22.55 -6.48
C ASP A 165 15.02 23.37 -7.57
N GLN A 166 15.73 23.77 -8.62
CA GLN A 166 15.14 24.47 -9.77
C GLN A 166 14.11 23.59 -10.47
N PHE A 167 14.48 22.34 -10.76
CA PHE A 167 13.57 21.36 -11.36
C PHE A 167 12.31 21.18 -10.52
N LEU A 168 12.44 20.96 -9.21
CA LEU A 168 11.29 20.69 -8.36
C LEU A 168 10.40 21.92 -8.19
N ASN A 169 10.97 23.12 -8.11
CA ASN A 169 10.18 24.35 -8.08
C ASN A 169 9.34 24.53 -9.34
N GLU A 170 9.95 24.38 -10.52
CA GLU A 170 9.25 24.43 -11.80
C GLU A 170 8.14 23.36 -11.88
N TYR A 171 8.46 22.12 -11.46
CA TYR A 171 7.53 21.00 -11.48
C TYR A 171 6.30 21.23 -10.59
N LEU A 172 6.49 21.81 -9.40
CA LEU A 172 5.42 22.10 -8.44
C LEU A 172 4.61 23.36 -8.79
N GLU A 173 5.15 24.24 -9.65
CA GLU A 173 4.43 25.40 -10.15
C GLU A 173 3.54 25.04 -11.35
N GLU A 174 3.99 24.12 -12.20
CA GLU A 174 3.22 23.65 -13.34
C GLU A 174 2.02 22.79 -12.90
N LYS A 175 0.81 23.36 -13.01
CA LYS A 175 -0.44 22.72 -12.54
C LYS A 175 -0.63 21.30 -13.07
N VAL A 176 -0.28 21.05 -14.33
CA VAL A 176 -0.43 19.73 -14.96
C VAL A 176 0.51 18.71 -14.35
N GLN A 177 1.80 19.04 -14.27
CA GLN A 177 2.82 18.12 -13.78
C GLN A 177 2.62 17.78 -12.31
N LYS A 178 2.30 18.77 -11.48
CA LYS A 178 2.11 18.52 -10.05
C LYS A 178 0.91 17.59 -9.78
N GLN A 179 -0.19 17.72 -10.51
CA GLN A 179 -1.44 16.96 -10.29
C GLN A 179 -1.42 15.55 -10.90
N ALA A 180 -0.60 15.33 -11.93
CA ALA A 180 -0.62 14.10 -12.70
C ALA A 180 -0.39 12.81 -11.86
N PRO A 181 0.54 12.74 -10.89
CA PRO A 181 0.80 11.49 -10.17
C PRO A 181 -0.39 10.99 -9.36
N ILE A 182 -1.09 11.88 -8.65
CA ILE A 182 -2.23 11.51 -7.81
C ILE A 182 -3.45 11.19 -8.67
N ALA A 183 -3.80 12.06 -9.62
CA ALA A 183 -4.93 11.79 -10.52
C ALA A 183 -4.75 10.46 -11.29
N HIS A 184 -3.52 10.14 -11.70
CA HIS A 184 -3.17 8.86 -12.30
C HIS A 184 -3.38 7.71 -11.32
N ALA A 185 -2.80 7.78 -10.12
CA ALA A 185 -2.88 6.71 -9.12
C ALA A 185 -4.30 6.47 -8.59
N SER A 186 -5.09 7.52 -8.37
CA SER A 186 -6.45 7.42 -7.82
C SER A 186 -7.42 6.69 -8.76
N GLU A 187 -7.18 6.72 -10.08
CA GLU A 187 -7.95 5.92 -11.05
C GLU A 187 -7.69 4.43 -10.85
N PHE A 188 -6.42 4.01 -10.77
CA PHE A 188 -6.08 2.59 -10.56
C PHE A 188 -6.36 2.12 -9.14
N TYR A 189 -6.27 3.00 -8.14
CA TYR A 189 -6.59 2.68 -6.75
C TYR A 189 -8.07 2.34 -6.56
N GLN A 190 -8.98 3.01 -7.28
CA GLN A 190 -10.41 2.65 -7.28
C GLN A 190 -10.65 1.22 -7.82
N LEU A 191 -9.79 0.77 -8.74
CA LEU A 191 -9.87 -0.56 -9.34
C LEU A 191 -9.10 -1.63 -8.56
N ARG A 192 -8.45 -1.30 -7.43
CA ARG A 192 -7.52 -2.20 -6.71
C ARG A 192 -8.15 -3.52 -6.23
N ASN A 193 -9.47 -3.55 -6.06
CA ASN A 193 -10.23 -4.72 -5.61
C ASN A 193 -10.81 -5.53 -6.79
N GLU A 194 -10.61 -5.08 -8.03
CA GLU A 194 -11.01 -5.83 -9.21
C GLU A 194 -10.07 -7.04 -9.41
N PRO A 195 -10.59 -8.23 -9.76
CA PRO A 195 -9.79 -9.45 -9.85
C PRO A 195 -8.74 -9.43 -10.98
N TRP A 196 -8.83 -8.49 -11.91
CA TRP A 196 -7.90 -8.30 -13.03
C TRP A 196 -6.85 -7.21 -12.75
N VAL A 197 -6.91 -6.53 -11.60
CA VAL A 197 -5.96 -5.48 -11.22
C VAL A 197 -5.21 -5.88 -9.96
N TYR A 198 -3.88 -5.95 -10.04
CA TYR A 198 -3.01 -6.03 -8.87
C TYR A 198 -2.40 -4.66 -8.61
N TYR A 199 -2.87 -3.98 -7.56
CA TYR A 199 -2.33 -2.69 -7.13
C TYR A 199 -1.32 -2.92 -5.98
N THR A 200 -0.14 -2.32 -6.10
CA THR A 200 0.87 -2.32 -5.03
C THR A 200 1.65 -1.01 -4.99
N SER A 201 2.57 -0.90 -4.04
CA SER A 201 3.47 0.25 -3.92
C SER A 201 4.93 -0.18 -3.93
N PHE A 202 5.81 0.71 -4.39
CA PHE A 202 7.26 0.53 -4.31
C PHE A 202 7.71 0.32 -2.85
N GLU A 203 7.04 0.98 -1.91
CA GLU A 203 7.23 0.90 -0.48
C GLU A 203 6.92 -0.51 0.04
N ARG A 204 5.79 -1.09 -0.38
CA ARG A 204 5.43 -2.49 -0.07
C ARG A 204 6.43 -3.47 -0.67
N MET A 205 6.84 -3.28 -1.92
CA MET A 205 7.89 -4.08 -2.56
C MET A 205 9.23 -4.01 -1.79
N LYS A 206 9.61 -2.82 -1.31
CA LYS A 206 10.83 -2.61 -0.51
C LYS A 206 10.73 -3.22 0.89
N SER A 207 9.54 -3.20 1.48
CA SER A 207 9.30 -3.75 2.82
C SER A 207 9.34 -5.27 2.81
N ASN A 208 8.65 -5.91 1.87
CA ASN A 208 8.61 -7.37 1.76
C ASN A 208 8.39 -7.82 0.31
N LEU A 209 9.49 -7.92 -0.45
CA LEU A 209 9.45 -8.38 -1.84
C LEU A 209 8.89 -9.81 -1.97
N ARG A 210 9.19 -10.68 -1.00
CA ARG A 210 8.74 -12.08 -1.02
C ARG A 210 7.22 -12.18 -1.03
N SER A 211 6.55 -11.47 -0.13
CA SER A 211 5.09 -11.41 -0.08
C SER A 211 4.50 -10.86 -1.38
N VAL A 212 5.13 -9.86 -1.99
CA VAL A 212 4.68 -9.33 -3.30
C VAL A 212 4.83 -10.40 -4.41
N ILE A 213 5.89 -11.20 -4.40
CA ILE A 213 6.05 -12.30 -5.36
C ILE A 213 4.98 -13.37 -5.12
N GLU A 214 4.69 -13.72 -3.87
CA GLU A 214 3.65 -14.70 -3.52
C GLU A 214 2.26 -14.25 -3.96
N ASP A 215 1.89 -12.98 -3.70
CA ASP A 215 0.66 -12.39 -4.21
C ASP A 215 0.57 -12.44 -5.73
N LEU A 216 1.67 -12.10 -6.42
CA LEU A 216 1.72 -12.10 -7.89
C LEU A 216 1.65 -13.50 -8.46
N CYS A 217 2.21 -14.51 -7.79
CA CYS A 217 2.00 -15.91 -8.14
C CYS A 217 0.51 -16.28 -8.09
N GLN A 218 -0.19 -15.89 -7.02
CA GLN A 218 -1.64 -16.10 -6.92
C GLN A 218 -2.40 -15.34 -8.02
N PHE A 219 -2.11 -14.05 -8.21
CA PHE A 219 -2.76 -13.21 -9.21
C PHE A 219 -2.51 -13.71 -10.65
N LEU A 220 -1.30 -14.16 -10.96
CA LEU A 220 -0.89 -14.65 -12.27
C LEU A 220 -1.24 -16.13 -12.51
N ASN A 221 -1.73 -16.86 -11.50
CA ASN A 221 -1.91 -18.32 -11.51
C ASN A 221 -0.60 -19.05 -11.84
N LYS A 222 0.48 -18.65 -11.17
CA LYS A 222 1.82 -19.24 -11.29
C LYS A 222 2.23 -19.87 -9.96
N THR A 223 3.09 -20.87 -10.04
CA THR A 223 3.70 -21.51 -8.88
C THR A 223 5.20 -21.49 -9.05
N ILE A 224 5.93 -21.14 -8.00
CA ILE A 224 7.38 -21.19 -7.98
C ILE A 224 7.85 -22.00 -6.78
N THR A 225 8.97 -22.71 -6.91
CA THR A 225 9.60 -23.44 -5.81
C THR A 225 10.31 -22.49 -4.86
N GLU A 226 10.66 -22.97 -3.66
CA GLU A 226 11.47 -22.19 -2.73
C GLU A 226 12.84 -21.80 -3.34
N GLU A 227 13.44 -22.69 -4.11
CA GLU A 227 14.70 -22.41 -4.82
C GLU A 227 14.54 -21.27 -5.84
N GLN A 228 13.46 -21.32 -6.64
CA GLN A 228 13.14 -20.25 -7.58
C GLN A 228 12.86 -18.93 -6.85
N MET A 229 12.14 -18.96 -5.73
CA MET A 229 11.90 -17.78 -4.88
C MET A 229 13.22 -17.17 -4.39
N GLN A 230 14.14 -17.96 -3.86
CA GLN A 230 15.45 -17.46 -3.40
C GLN A 230 16.26 -16.87 -4.57
N ARG A 231 16.24 -17.52 -5.74
CA ARG A 231 16.91 -17.00 -6.94
C ARG A 231 16.27 -15.70 -7.43
N MET A 232 14.94 -15.58 -7.39
CA MET A 232 14.21 -14.35 -7.70
C MET A 232 14.60 -13.21 -6.75
N LEU A 233 14.57 -13.45 -5.44
CA LEU A 233 14.93 -12.43 -4.43
C LEU A 233 16.38 -11.93 -4.61
N LYS A 234 17.30 -12.83 -4.94
CA LYS A 234 18.69 -12.45 -5.28
C LYS A 234 18.74 -11.63 -6.55
N HIS A 235 18.19 -12.12 -7.65
CA HIS A 235 18.21 -11.46 -8.98
C HIS A 235 17.57 -10.06 -8.94
N LEU A 236 16.46 -9.94 -8.21
CA LEU A 236 15.71 -8.69 -8.03
C LEU A 236 16.26 -7.81 -6.91
N SER A 237 17.38 -8.20 -6.27
CA SER A 237 18.03 -7.35 -5.28
C SER A 237 18.55 -6.06 -5.92
N PHE A 238 18.68 -5.01 -5.11
CA PHE A 238 19.11 -3.71 -5.61
C PHE A 238 20.50 -3.77 -6.28
N GLU A 239 21.44 -4.49 -5.68
CA GLU A 239 22.81 -4.60 -6.22
C GLU A 239 22.85 -5.38 -7.54
N GLU A 240 22.14 -6.50 -7.65
CA GLU A 240 22.07 -7.27 -8.90
C GLU A 240 21.38 -6.47 -10.02
N MET A 241 20.21 -5.89 -9.74
CA MET A 241 19.51 -5.03 -10.70
C MET A 241 20.34 -3.83 -11.15
N LYS A 242 21.11 -3.23 -10.23
CA LYS A 242 21.97 -2.09 -10.53
C LYS A 242 23.15 -2.45 -11.42
N ASN A 243 23.69 -3.67 -11.29
CA ASN A 243 24.82 -4.12 -12.09
C ASN A 243 24.40 -4.86 -13.37
N ASN A 244 23.12 -5.23 -13.52
CA ASN A 244 22.62 -5.94 -14.68
C ASN A 244 22.42 -5.00 -15.90
N PRO A 245 23.19 -5.16 -17.00
CA PRO A 245 23.07 -4.29 -18.18
C PRO A 245 21.73 -4.46 -18.91
N LYS A 246 21.02 -5.58 -18.70
CA LYS A 246 19.73 -5.88 -19.34
C LYS A 246 18.54 -5.19 -18.70
N THR A 247 18.67 -4.71 -17.47
CA THR A 247 17.60 -3.98 -16.75
C THR A 247 17.93 -2.51 -16.50
N ASN A 248 19.13 -2.03 -16.87
CA ASN A 248 19.57 -0.64 -16.72
C ASN A 248 19.19 0.31 -17.88
N HIS A 249 18.28 -0.12 -18.76
CA HIS A 249 17.73 0.69 -19.84
C HIS A 249 18.78 1.21 -20.83
N LEU A 250 19.86 0.43 -21.07
CA LEU A 250 20.93 0.81 -21.99
C LEU A 250 20.43 0.87 -23.45
N TRP A 251 19.47 0.01 -23.80
CA TRP A 251 18.88 -0.02 -25.15
C TRP A 251 17.98 1.19 -25.39
N GLU A 252 17.11 1.55 -24.44
CA GLU A 252 16.33 2.79 -24.50
C GLU A 252 17.27 4.02 -24.55
N GLN A 253 18.28 4.06 -23.67
CA GLN A 253 19.23 5.18 -23.62
C GLN A 253 19.97 5.36 -24.94
N ALA A 254 20.40 4.29 -25.61
CA ALA A 254 21.09 4.38 -26.90
C ALA A 254 20.27 5.12 -27.98
N GLN A 255 18.94 5.09 -27.88
CA GLN A 255 18.04 5.70 -28.87
C GLN A 255 17.72 7.18 -28.61
N ILE A 256 17.98 7.69 -27.40
CA ILE A 256 17.77 9.10 -27.08
C ILE A 256 18.79 9.96 -27.85
N LYS A 257 18.29 10.96 -28.59
CA LYS A 257 19.09 11.90 -29.42
C LYS A 257 19.09 13.34 -28.88
N HIS A 258 19.21 13.51 -27.56
CA HIS A 258 19.30 14.85 -26.98
C HIS A 258 20.74 15.39 -27.05
N LYS A 259 20.90 16.68 -27.38
CA LYS A 259 22.23 17.32 -27.54
C LYS A 259 23.09 17.31 -26.27
N ASP A 260 22.43 17.31 -25.11
CA ASP A 260 23.07 17.32 -23.79
C ASP A 260 23.09 15.94 -23.11
N LYS A 261 22.68 14.89 -23.83
CA LYS A 261 22.82 13.51 -23.37
C LYS A 261 24.30 13.22 -23.12
N ASP A 262 24.57 12.36 -22.13
CA ASP A 262 25.91 11.92 -21.72
C ASP A 262 26.83 12.98 -21.10
N LYS A 263 26.43 14.26 -21.03
CA LYS A 263 27.21 15.31 -20.36
C LYS A 263 27.23 15.18 -18.84
N GLU A 264 26.21 14.56 -18.27
CA GLU A 264 26.12 14.17 -16.87
C GLU A 264 25.47 12.79 -16.79
N LYS A 265 26.06 11.89 -16.01
CA LYS A 265 25.64 10.48 -15.95
C LYS A 265 25.38 10.03 -14.53
N HIS A 266 24.18 9.51 -14.34
CA HIS A 266 23.73 8.79 -13.15
C HIS A 266 23.32 7.38 -13.56
N ASN A 267 23.40 6.43 -12.63
CA ASN A 267 22.87 5.09 -12.89
C ASN A 267 21.34 5.14 -13.05
N PHE A 268 20.79 4.35 -13.99
CA PHE A 268 19.35 4.23 -14.15
C PHE A 268 18.71 3.64 -12.89
N VAL A 269 19.25 2.52 -12.41
CA VAL A 269 18.98 2.00 -11.06
C VAL A 269 19.87 2.77 -10.07
N ARG A 270 19.33 3.88 -9.55
CA ARG A 270 20.12 4.89 -8.83
C ARG A 270 20.39 4.56 -7.36
N ARG A 271 19.34 4.56 -6.52
CA ARG A 271 19.44 4.39 -5.05
C ARG A 271 18.52 3.32 -4.45
N GLY A 272 17.37 3.04 -5.05
CA GLY A 272 16.46 1.98 -4.59
C GLY A 272 15.95 2.12 -3.15
N LYS A 273 15.83 3.36 -2.64
CA LYS A 273 15.40 3.68 -1.27
C LYS A 273 13.99 4.26 -1.23
N VAL A 274 13.31 4.01 -0.11
CA VAL A 274 12.08 4.69 0.32
C VAL A 274 12.48 5.88 1.18
N ASN A 275 11.77 7.00 1.05
CA ASN A 275 12.06 8.28 1.71
C ASN A 275 13.46 8.84 1.36
N GLY A 276 13.99 8.50 0.19
CA GLY A 276 15.29 8.99 -0.27
C GLY A 276 15.31 10.48 -0.57
N TYR A 277 14.14 11.08 -0.84
CA TYR A 277 13.98 12.52 -0.99
C TYR A 277 14.47 13.33 0.23
N LYS A 278 14.43 12.75 1.44
CA LYS A 278 14.88 13.41 2.68
C LYS A 278 16.38 13.68 2.70
N ASP A 279 17.15 12.92 1.92
CA ASP A 279 18.60 13.11 1.81
C ASP A 279 18.97 14.16 0.74
N GLU A 280 18.02 14.57 -0.10
CA GLU A 280 18.31 15.30 -1.35
C GLU A 280 17.55 16.62 -1.47
N LEU A 281 16.47 16.81 -0.71
CA LEU A 281 15.66 18.03 -0.70
C LEU A 281 15.84 18.81 0.61
N THR A 282 15.78 20.14 0.51
CA THR A 282 15.76 21.01 1.69
C THR A 282 14.42 20.88 2.44
N PRO A 283 14.37 21.17 3.75
CA PRO A 283 13.12 21.17 4.51
C PRO A 283 12.02 22.04 3.88
N GLU A 284 12.37 23.21 3.35
CA GLU A 284 11.43 24.14 2.72
C GLU A 284 10.81 23.57 1.44
N LEU A 285 11.62 22.88 0.63
CA LEU A 285 11.12 22.20 -0.58
C LEU A 285 10.26 20.99 -0.24
N ILE A 286 10.59 20.27 0.84
CA ILE A 286 9.75 19.17 1.33
C ILE A 286 8.39 19.71 1.78
N GLU A 287 8.35 20.83 2.50
CA GLU A 287 7.10 21.47 2.93
C GLU A 287 6.27 21.97 1.74
N LYS A 288 6.90 22.61 0.73
CA LYS A 288 6.22 23.02 -0.52
C LYS A 288 5.63 21.81 -1.25
N ALA A 289 6.41 20.73 -1.35
CA ALA A 289 5.98 19.47 -1.94
C ALA A 289 4.80 18.84 -1.18
N ASP A 290 4.86 18.82 0.16
CA ASP A 290 3.80 18.27 1.01
C ASP A 290 2.52 19.08 0.91
N CYS A 291 2.59 20.42 0.87
CA CYS A 291 1.43 21.28 0.64
C CYS A 291 0.76 20.97 -0.71
N CYS A 292 1.55 20.84 -1.79
CA CYS A 292 1.03 20.50 -3.11
C CYS A 292 0.42 19.10 -3.18
N LEU A 293 1.05 18.13 -2.52
CA LEU A 293 0.61 16.74 -2.48
C LEU A 293 -0.68 16.59 -1.67
N ASN A 294 -0.73 17.16 -0.46
CA ASN A 294 -1.90 17.09 0.40
C ASN A 294 -3.14 17.72 -0.25
N ALA A 295 -2.99 18.86 -0.93
CA ALA A 295 -4.09 19.48 -1.65
C ALA A 295 -4.72 18.55 -2.72
N GLN A 296 -3.92 17.69 -3.34
CA GLN A 296 -4.41 16.72 -4.33
C GLN A 296 -5.02 15.49 -3.68
N LEU A 297 -4.39 14.98 -2.63
CA LEU A 297 -4.92 13.89 -1.82
C LEU A 297 -6.30 14.24 -1.27
N ASP A 298 -6.48 15.46 -0.77
CA ASP A 298 -7.75 16.00 -0.29
C ASP A 298 -8.80 16.11 -1.41
N GLU A 299 -8.40 16.59 -2.61
CA GLU A 299 -9.29 16.65 -3.79
C GLU A 299 -9.82 15.26 -4.19
N HIS A 300 -9.02 14.22 -3.99
CA HIS A 300 -9.37 12.83 -4.27
C HIS A 300 -9.96 12.07 -3.07
N GLY A 301 -10.02 12.69 -1.89
CA GLY A 301 -10.55 12.07 -0.67
C GLY A 301 -9.78 10.83 -0.23
N ILE A 302 -8.46 10.80 -0.43
CA ILE A 302 -7.59 9.66 -0.14
C ILE A 302 -6.28 10.10 0.50
N THR A 303 -5.80 9.36 1.48
CA THR A 303 -4.52 9.62 2.14
C THR A 303 -3.35 9.01 1.38
N LEU A 304 -2.13 9.51 1.64
CA LEU A 304 -0.93 8.93 1.06
C LEU A 304 -0.70 7.48 1.53
N ASP A 305 -0.97 7.18 2.81
CA ASP A 305 -0.77 5.84 3.37
C ASP A 305 -1.72 4.81 2.77
N GLU A 306 -2.97 5.19 2.47
CA GLU A 306 -3.91 4.35 1.72
C GLU A 306 -3.37 4.05 0.31
N HIS A 307 -2.92 5.08 -0.40
CA HIS A 307 -2.31 4.92 -1.72
C HIS A 307 -1.06 4.04 -1.70
N LEU A 308 -0.30 4.07 -0.61
CA LEU A 308 0.91 3.27 -0.42
C LEU A 308 0.63 1.87 0.14
N LEU A 309 -0.62 1.55 0.51
CA LEU A 309 -0.98 0.32 1.23
C LEU A 309 -0.18 0.14 2.54
N LEU A 310 0.10 1.23 3.24
CA LEU A 310 0.86 1.23 4.49
C LEU A 310 -0.03 1.37 5.73
N SER A 311 -1.32 1.63 5.55
CA SER A 311 -2.29 1.57 6.64
C SER A 311 -2.34 0.15 7.21
N ALA A 312 -1.98 0.01 8.48
CA ALA A 312 -2.35 -1.18 9.25
C ALA A 312 -3.88 -1.30 9.18
N VAL A 313 -4.38 -2.51 8.94
CA VAL A 313 -5.81 -2.87 8.72
C VAL A 313 -6.19 -2.98 7.24
N GLU A 314 -5.93 -4.15 6.66
CA GLU A 314 -6.92 -4.99 5.97
C GLU A 314 -6.31 -6.37 5.71
N VAL A 315 -6.05 -7.12 6.79
CA VAL A 315 -5.77 -8.56 6.73
C VAL A 315 -6.75 -9.23 7.68
N SER A 316 -8.01 -9.38 7.26
CA SER A 316 -8.88 -10.49 7.66
C SER A 316 -10.24 -10.37 6.97
N THR A 317 -10.38 -10.90 5.76
CA THR A 317 -11.72 -11.26 5.25
C THR A 317 -11.71 -12.36 4.19
N PHE A 318 -10.55 -12.74 3.62
CA PHE A 318 -10.49 -13.77 2.58
C PHE A 318 -10.10 -15.18 3.04
N LEU A 319 -9.76 -15.39 4.33
CA LEU A 319 -9.33 -16.71 4.84
C LEU A 319 -10.31 -17.40 5.80
N ALA A 320 -11.55 -16.93 5.92
CA ALA A 320 -12.55 -17.51 6.83
C ALA A 320 -13.85 -17.96 6.12
N LEU A 321 -13.76 -18.49 4.90
CA LEU A 321 -14.92 -19.08 4.20
C LEU A 321 -14.71 -20.52 3.70
N SER A 322 -13.64 -21.21 4.11
CA SER A 322 -13.42 -22.62 3.73
C SER A 322 -13.39 -23.60 4.89
N SER A 323 -13.69 -23.17 6.12
CA SER A 323 -13.71 -24.08 7.27
C SER A 323 -14.73 -23.60 8.29
N LEU A 324 -15.93 -24.18 8.26
CA LEU A 324 -16.78 -24.52 9.41
C LEU A 324 -18.17 -24.89 8.87
N GLU A 325 -18.35 -26.19 8.62
CA GLU A 325 -19.68 -26.81 8.66
C GLU A 325 -20.21 -26.80 10.11
N GLU A 326 -21.54 -26.76 10.19
CA GLU A 326 -22.43 -26.98 11.36
C GLU A 326 -22.86 -25.78 12.23
N GLY A 327 -24.12 -25.36 12.03
CA GLY A 327 -24.95 -24.66 13.01
C GLY A 327 -25.62 -23.35 12.52
N PRO A 328 -26.96 -23.17 12.65
CA PRO A 328 -27.65 -22.01 12.08
C PRO A 328 -27.49 -20.78 12.99
N VAL A 329 -26.75 -19.78 12.54
CA VAL A 329 -26.76 -18.45 13.17
C VAL A 329 -27.70 -17.54 12.38
N CYS A 330 -28.82 -17.20 13.00
CA CYS A 330 -29.79 -16.24 12.49
C CYS A 330 -29.20 -14.82 12.55
N VAL A 331 -28.90 -14.23 11.39
CA VAL A 331 -28.51 -12.82 11.28
C VAL A 331 -29.75 -11.99 10.98
N ILE A 332 -30.25 -11.24 11.95
CA ILE A 332 -31.28 -10.22 11.73
C ILE A 332 -30.57 -8.95 11.25
N CYS A 333 -30.64 -8.67 9.95
CA CYS A 333 -30.26 -7.36 9.39
C CYS A 333 -31.36 -6.34 9.68
N THR A 334 -31.16 -5.41 10.62
CA THR A 334 -31.98 -4.20 10.70
C THR A 334 -31.43 -3.15 9.75
N LYS A 335 -32.12 -2.97 8.62
CA LYS A 335 -31.95 -1.85 7.69
C LYS A 335 -32.49 -0.58 8.37
N ARG A 336 -31.67 0.44 8.59
CA ARG A 336 -32.18 1.78 8.98
C ARG A 336 -31.80 2.78 7.90
N SER A 337 -32.81 3.19 7.13
CA SER A 337 -32.80 4.42 6.34
C SER A 337 -32.82 5.60 7.32
N VAL A 338 -31.97 6.59 7.09
CA VAL A 338 -32.10 7.90 7.74
C VAL A 338 -31.96 8.98 6.68
N GLU A 339 -33.09 9.58 6.36
CA GLU A 339 -33.19 10.93 5.82
C GLU A 339 -32.79 11.95 6.90
N GLY A 340 -32.09 13.02 6.50
CA GLY A 340 -32.11 14.30 7.22
C GLY A 340 -31.09 14.50 8.34
N GLY A 341 -30.04 15.27 8.00
CA GLY A 341 -29.48 16.37 8.79
C GLY A 341 -29.12 16.20 10.28
N GLY A 342 -27.84 16.39 10.60
CA GLY A 342 -27.39 16.92 11.89
C GLY A 342 -26.34 16.09 12.64
N SER A 343 -25.12 16.62 12.68
CA SER A 343 -24.01 16.44 13.64
C SER A 343 -23.97 15.21 14.56
N PHE A 344 -22.97 14.35 14.36
CA PHE A 344 -22.66 13.21 15.23
C PHE A 344 -21.71 13.59 16.38
N PHE A 345 -22.12 13.27 17.61
CA PHE A 345 -21.24 12.88 18.71
C PHE A 345 -21.31 11.35 18.82
N MET A 346 -20.16 10.66 18.79
CA MET A 346 -20.10 9.20 18.91
C MET A 346 -19.55 8.84 20.29
N GLY A 347 -20.44 8.53 21.23
CA GLY A 347 -20.10 7.85 22.47
C GLY A 347 -20.41 6.36 22.32
N ALA A 348 -19.40 5.50 22.43
CA ALA A 348 -19.60 4.05 22.44
C ALA A 348 -19.92 3.59 23.88
N VAL A 349 -21.07 2.94 24.06
CA VAL A 349 -21.42 2.24 25.32
C VAL A 349 -21.10 0.76 25.12
N ILE A 350 -20.12 0.26 25.88
CA ILE A 350 -19.79 -1.17 25.96
C ILE A 350 -20.74 -1.80 27.00
N VAL A 351 -21.56 -2.77 26.58
CA VAL A 351 -22.37 -3.58 27.50
C VAL A 351 -21.83 -5.00 27.51
N SER A 352 -21.18 -5.38 28.61
CA SER A 352 -20.74 -6.73 28.91
C SER A 352 -21.86 -7.51 29.62
N ARG A 353 -22.15 -8.75 29.20
CA ARG A 353 -23.04 -9.68 29.92
C ARG A 353 -22.43 -10.12 31.26
N PRO A 354 -23.24 -10.29 32.31
CA PRO A 354 -22.96 -11.24 33.38
C PRO A 354 -23.98 -12.41 33.42
N SER A 355 -23.54 -13.50 34.04
CA SER A 355 -24.19 -14.78 34.33
C SER A 355 -25.40 -14.69 35.28
N GLU A 356 -26.30 -15.69 35.22
CA GLU A 356 -27.36 -16.02 36.21
C GLU A 356 -26.77 -16.10 37.64
N GLU A 357 -27.44 -15.78 38.76
CA GLU A 357 -28.86 -15.87 39.16
C GLU A 357 -29.17 -14.83 40.29
N SER A 358 -30.48 -14.61 40.49
CA SER A 358 -31.35 -13.76 41.35
C SER A 358 -30.87 -13.20 42.74
N ASP A 359 -31.56 -12.31 43.49
CA ASP A 359 -32.96 -11.86 43.68
C ASP A 359 -32.99 -10.30 43.83
N ASP A 360 -34.06 -9.50 43.97
CA ASP A 360 -35.50 -9.66 44.23
C ASP A 360 -36.17 -8.27 43.98
N VAL A 361 -37.48 -8.19 44.22
CA VAL A 361 -38.28 -6.99 44.62
C VAL A 361 -39.37 -6.50 43.64
N THR A 362 -40.53 -7.13 43.84
CA THR A 362 -41.91 -6.60 43.96
C THR A 362 -42.84 -6.41 42.75
N VAL A 363 -43.96 -7.12 42.89
CA VAL A 363 -45.21 -7.08 42.12
C VAL A 363 -46.24 -6.19 42.83
N SER A 364 -47.06 -5.45 42.08
CA SER A 364 -48.52 -5.31 42.28
C SER A 364 -49.12 -4.47 41.13
N GLY A 365 -50.26 -4.75 40.52
CA GLY A 365 -51.24 -5.81 40.72
C GLY A 365 -52.27 -5.86 39.57
N LEU A 366 -52.89 -7.04 39.43
CA LEU A 366 -54.31 -7.33 39.18
C LEU A 366 -55.16 -6.36 38.32
N THR A 367 -55.58 -6.78 37.12
CA THR A 367 -56.88 -7.43 36.83
C THR A 367 -57.18 -7.48 35.31
N SER A 368 -57.74 -8.59 34.87
CA SER A 368 -58.06 -9.07 33.50
C SER A 368 -59.50 -8.70 33.04
N PRO A 369 -60.13 -9.26 31.96
CA PRO A 369 -59.66 -10.05 30.79
C PRO A 369 -60.30 -9.67 29.42
N SER A 370 -59.94 -10.48 28.39
CA SER A 370 -60.65 -10.85 27.12
C SER A 370 -59.92 -10.37 25.85
N LEU A 371 -59.67 -11.15 24.79
CA LEU A 371 -60.26 -12.38 24.27
C LEU A 371 -59.21 -13.27 23.54
N SER A 372 -59.58 -14.54 23.42
CA SER A 372 -59.00 -15.75 22.81
C SER A 372 -58.13 -15.68 21.54
N MET A 373 -57.04 -16.47 21.55
CA MET A 373 -56.62 -17.32 20.42
C MET A 373 -56.58 -18.79 20.86
N THR A 374 -57.19 -19.67 20.06
CA THR A 374 -57.05 -21.14 20.08
C THR A 374 -55.95 -21.53 19.08
N SER A 375 -55.11 -22.58 19.20
CA SER A 375 -55.20 -23.89 19.85
C SER A 375 -53.77 -24.48 20.01
N ARG A 376 -53.39 -25.09 21.16
CA ARG A 376 -53.24 -26.56 21.44
C ARG A 376 -52.13 -27.27 20.63
N HIS A 377 -51.24 -28.13 21.14
CA HIS A 377 -51.01 -28.94 22.35
C HIS A 377 -49.49 -29.36 22.31
N GLN A 378 -48.76 -29.82 23.33
CA GLN A 378 -49.06 -30.64 24.50
C GLN A 378 -47.84 -30.61 25.45
N ALA A 379 -48.09 -30.66 26.77
CA ALA A 379 -47.10 -30.73 27.83
C ALA A 379 -47.39 -31.97 28.70
N THR A 380 -46.36 -32.52 29.36
CA THR A 380 -46.45 -33.33 30.60
C THR A 380 -45.01 -33.54 31.12
N LEU A 381 -44.63 -33.51 32.41
CA LEU A 381 -45.37 -33.67 33.66
C LEU A 381 -44.43 -33.42 34.88
N LEU A 382 -44.99 -32.87 35.96
CA LEU A 382 -44.68 -33.01 37.41
C LEU A 382 -43.42 -32.36 38.07
N LEU A 383 -43.73 -31.33 38.88
CA LEU A 383 -43.12 -31.03 40.19
C LEU A 383 -43.61 -32.06 41.25
N PHE A 384 -42.81 -32.34 42.28
CA PHE A 384 -43.18 -32.07 43.68
C PHE A 384 -42.07 -32.45 44.69
N LEU A 385 -42.03 -31.64 45.75
CA LEU A 385 -41.68 -31.93 47.16
C LEU A 385 -40.31 -31.51 47.74
N CYS A 386 -40.50 -30.76 48.83
CA CYS A 386 -39.63 -29.91 49.64
C CYS A 386 -38.96 -30.65 50.82
N LEU A 387 -37.92 -29.96 51.34
CA LEU A 387 -37.44 -29.87 52.74
C LEU A 387 -36.54 -30.99 53.32
N LEU A 388 -35.35 -30.60 53.79
CA LEU A 388 -34.86 -30.66 55.19
C LEU A 388 -33.44 -29.99 55.29
N LEU A 389 -33.26 -29.12 56.30
CA LEU A 389 -32.07 -28.30 56.71
C LEU A 389 -30.91 -29.17 57.30
N PRO A 390 -29.76 -28.66 57.85
CA PRO A 390 -29.12 -27.31 57.89
C PRO A 390 -27.56 -27.28 57.70
N GLU A 391 -27.02 -26.04 57.60
CA GLU A 391 -25.74 -25.47 58.13
C GLU A 391 -24.40 -26.24 58.09
N MET A 392 -23.39 -25.62 57.44
CA MET A 392 -22.04 -25.52 57.99
C MET A 392 -21.31 -24.26 57.48
N GLN A 393 -20.60 -23.62 58.40
CA GLN A 393 -20.02 -22.26 58.38
C GLN A 393 -18.94 -22.04 57.30
N MET A 394 -18.86 -20.81 56.76
CA MET A 394 -17.67 -20.28 56.10
C MET A 394 -17.02 -19.19 56.96
N GLN A 395 -15.70 -19.30 57.16
CA GLN A 395 -14.84 -18.27 57.75
C GLN A 395 -14.58 -17.11 56.77
N PRO A 396 -14.26 -15.89 57.26
CA PRO A 396 -13.98 -14.75 56.41
C PRO A 396 -12.53 -14.77 55.90
N SER A 397 -12.32 -14.40 54.64
CA SER A 397 -10.99 -14.04 54.13
C SER A 397 -10.95 -12.56 53.73
N VAL A 398 -9.82 -11.97 54.04
CA VAL A 398 -9.43 -10.55 54.10
C VAL A 398 -9.68 -9.78 52.79
N GLU A 399 -10.39 -8.65 52.86
CA GLU A 399 -10.42 -7.64 51.80
C GLU A 399 -9.12 -6.81 51.81
N ALA A 400 -8.33 -6.90 50.75
CA ALA A 400 -7.23 -5.97 50.49
C ALA A 400 -7.74 -4.80 49.62
N ARG A 401 -7.87 -3.62 50.23
CA ARG A 401 -8.26 -2.37 49.56
C ARG A 401 -7.00 -1.69 49.00
N LEU A 402 -6.82 -1.70 47.67
CA LEU A 402 -5.73 -0.96 47.01
C LEU A 402 -6.17 0.47 46.67
N THR A 403 -5.69 1.45 47.44
CA THR A 403 -5.73 2.87 47.09
C THR A 403 -4.72 3.18 45.97
N LYS A 404 -5.21 3.58 44.78
CA LYS A 404 -4.39 4.09 43.67
C LYS A 404 -3.80 5.46 44.02
N ARG A 405 -2.47 5.59 43.99
CA ARG A 405 -1.78 6.90 43.90
C ARG A 405 -1.39 7.16 42.44
N SER A 406 -1.79 8.31 41.92
CA SER A 406 -1.32 8.83 40.63
C SER A 406 0.10 9.36 40.81
N TYR A 407 1.09 8.67 40.27
CA TYR A 407 2.42 9.24 40.06
C TYR A 407 2.57 9.55 38.57
N SER A 408 2.31 10.80 38.18
CA SER A 408 2.93 11.36 36.99
C SER A 408 4.28 11.92 37.41
N ASP A 409 5.37 11.38 36.88
CA ASP A 409 6.70 11.96 37.08
C ASP A 409 6.76 13.32 36.36
N GLN A 410 6.75 14.40 37.14
CA GLN A 410 6.80 15.77 36.63
C GLN A 410 8.22 16.28 36.42
N SER A 411 9.26 15.45 36.57
CA SER A 411 10.66 15.86 36.40
C SER A 411 11.08 16.05 34.93
N VAL A 412 10.23 15.68 33.97
CA VAL A 412 10.52 15.77 32.52
C VAL A 412 9.97 17.08 31.96
N HIS A 413 10.85 18.05 31.70
CA HIS A 413 10.49 19.38 31.21
C HIS A 413 10.87 19.66 29.73
N GLY A 414 11.37 18.66 28.99
CA GLY A 414 11.64 18.80 27.56
C GLY A 414 12.31 17.57 26.95
N TYR A 415 12.01 17.30 25.68
CA TYR A 415 12.67 16.28 24.87
C TYR A 415 13.56 16.98 23.84
N MET A 416 14.85 16.64 23.79
CA MET A 416 15.79 17.32 22.89
C MET A 416 15.72 16.83 21.43
N THR A 417 15.23 15.62 21.16
CA THR A 417 15.06 15.10 19.78
C THR A 417 14.23 13.83 19.79
N GLU A 418 13.28 13.72 18.85
CA GLU A 418 12.49 12.51 18.61
C GLU A 418 13.09 11.74 17.42
N ARG A 419 13.39 10.44 17.58
CA ARG A 419 13.91 9.61 16.48
C ARG A 419 13.32 8.20 16.49
N THR A 420 12.96 7.72 15.31
CA THR A 420 12.61 6.32 15.05
C THR A 420 13.87 5.52 14.74
N CYS A 421 14.19 4.52 15.57
CA CYS A 421 15.29 3.59 15.29
C CYS A 421 14.83 2.49 14.32
N TRP A 422 15.71 2.08 13.40
CA TRP A 422 15.44 0.98 12.46
C TRP A 422 15.80 -0.39 13.07
N TRP A 423 15.19 -1.46 12.55
CA TRP A 423 15.35 -2.84 13.04
C TRP A 423 16.78 -3.40 12.98
N ASN A 424 17.69 -2.72 12.28
CA ASN A 424 19.08 -3.14 12.08
C ASN A 424 20.12 -2.09 12.54
N GLU A 425 19.73 -1.04 13.26
CA GLU A 425 20.71 -0.09 13.81
C GLU A 425 21.37 -0.63 15.08
N ALA A 426 22.70 -0.73 15.06
CA ALA A 426 23.51 -0.98 16.25
C ALA A 426 23.67 0.33 17.04
N CYS A 427 23.31 0.33 18.33
CA CYS A 427 23.59 1.44 19.23
C CYS A 427 25.10 1.61 19.38
N LYS A 428 25.67 2.70 18.86
CA LYS A 428 27.04 3.11 19.16
C LYS A 428 27.08 3.80 20.53
N GLU A 429 28.19 3.64 21.25
CA GLU A 429 28.37 4.03 22.67
C GLU A 429 28.14 5.53 22.99
N GLU A 430 27.98 6.43 22.01
CA GLU A 430 27.85 7.87 22.26
C GLU A 430 26.45 8.38 22.63
N PHE A 431 25.43 7.52 22.69
CA PHE A 431 24.06 7.99 22.95
C PHE A 431 23.70 7.98 24.45
N GLN A 432 24.28 8.91 25.22
CA GLN A 432 23.78 9.28 26.55
C GLN A 432 22.67 10.35 26.46
N SER A 433 21.65 10.13 25.63
CA SER A 433 20.45 10.97 25.62
C SER A 433 19.20 10.09 25.53
N LEU A 434 18.25 10.35 26.44
CA LEU A 434 16.98 9.62 26.57
C LEU A 434 16.20 9.68 25.25
N PHE A 435 15.85 8.53 24.68
CA PHE A 435 15.04 8.42 23.47
C PHE A 435 13.79 7.56 23.68
N ARG A 436 12.75 7.80 22.87
CA ARG A 436 11.47 7.06 22.89
C ARG A 436 11.36 6.22 21.63
N CYS A 437 11.42 4.89 21.76
CA CYS A 437 11.18 3.97 20.64
C CYS A 437 9.68 3.66 20.51
N LYS A 438 9.17 3.69 19.28
CA LYS A 438 7.82 3.21 18.94
C LYS A 438 7.98 1.94 18.10
N CYS A 439 7.78 0.76 18.69
CA CYS A 439 7.65 -0.47 17.92
C CYS A 439 6.57 -1.40 18.52
N PRO A 440 5.69 -1.96 17.69
CA PRO A 440 4.76 -3.00 18.09
C PRO A 440 5.46 -4.37 17.96
N GLN A 441 5.32 -5.20 18.99
CA GLN A 441 5.45 -6.67 18.98
C GLN A 441 6.70 -7.43 19.46
N PHE A 442 7.89 -6.87 19.77
CA PHE A 442 8.97 -7.71 20.34
C PHE A 442 9.86 -7.01 21.39
N SER A 443 10.41 -7.79 22.34
CA SER A 443 10.96 -7.34 23.64
C SER A 443 12.41 -7.79 23.95
N TYR A 444 13.32 -7.89 22.98
CA TYR A 444 14.75 -8.12 23.28
C TYR A 444 15.73 -7.63 22.20
N CYS A 445 16.87 -7.08 22.64
CA CYS A 445 18.06 -6.77 21.83
C CYS A 445 19.19 -7.76 22.17
N ARG A 446 20.01 -8.17 21.18
CA ARG A 446 21.26 -8.93 21.41
C ARG A 446 22.46 -8.21 20.76
N SER A 447 23.59 -8.16 21.47
CA SER A 447 24.90 -7.68 21.02
C SER A 447 25.98 -8.75 21.30
N PRO A 448 27.04 -8.90 20.49
CA PRO A 448 28.18 -9.73 20.83
C PRO A 448 29.14 -8.98 21.76
N GLY A 449 29.30 -9.49 23.00
CA GLY A 449 30.27 -9.00 23.97
C GLY A 449 29.65 -8.09 25.04
N ARG A 450 29.30 -8.70 26.19
CA ARG A 450 28.72 -8.15 27.44
C ARG A 450 27.20 -7.92 27.42
N TYR A 451 26.53 -8.60 28.35
CA TYR A 451 25.07 -8.71 28.46
C TYR A 451 24.51 -7.57 29.32
N TYR A 452 23.54 -6.82 28.80
CA TYR A 452 22.64 -5.99 29.62
C TYR A 452 21.19 -6.38 29.31
N ASN A 453 20.46 -6.83 30.33
CA ASN A 453 19.04 -7.12 30.22
C ASN A 453 18.25 -5.87 30.65
N ALA A 454 17.75 -5.09 29.70
CA ALA A 454 16.72 -4.10 29.96
C ALA A 454 15.36 -4.72 29.62
N TYR A 455 14.43 -4.72 30.57
CA TYR A 455 13.06 -5.20 30.35
C TYR A 455 12.13 -4.01 30.16
N CYS A 456 11.31 -4.05 29.11
CA CYS A 456 10.24 -3.08 28.88
C CYS A 456 8.92 -3.75 29.26
N SER A 457 8.18 -3.18 30.20
CA SER A 457 6.81 -3.61 30.52
C SER A 457 5.83 -2.45 30.28
N MET A 458 4.68 -2.80 29.72
CA MET A 458 3.61 -1.87 29.39
C MET A 458 2.60 -1.88 30.54
N THR A 459 2.36 -0.73 31.15
CA THR A 459 1.28 -0.56 32.15
C THR A 459 0.14 0.26 31.55
N ASP A 460 -1.03 0.21 32.17
CA ASP A 460 -2.23 0.94 31.73
C ASP A 460 -2.05 2.47 31.70
N THR A 461 -0.96 2.99 32.27
CA THR A 461 -0.59 4.41 32.29
C THR A 461 0.58 4.78 31.37
N GLY A 462 1.13 3.82 30.63
CA GLY A 462 2.28 4.00 29.73
C GLY A 462 3.50 3.13 30.05
N TYR A 463 4.61 3.40 29.37
CA TYR A 463 5.87 2.63 29.50
C TYR A 463 6.67 3.05 30.74
N ILE A 464 7.11 2.08 31.53
CA ILE A 464 8.07 2.28 32.62
C ILE A 464 9.33 1.49 32.30
N TRP A 465 10.48 2.14 32.39
CA TRP A 465 11.79 1.49 32.27
C TRP A 465 12.35 1.23 33.66
N THR A 466 12.55 -0.04 34.02
CA THR A 466 13.24 -0.42 35.25
C THR A 466 14.51 -1.18 34.90
N GLN A 467 15.64 -0.56 35.21
CA GLN A 467 16.93 -1.23 35.22
C GLN A 467 17.05 -1.97 36.56
N PRO A 468 17.30 -3.30 36.59
CA PRO A 468 17.48 -3.98 37.86
C PRO A 468 18.79 -3.49 38.52
N ASN A 469 18.69 -2.97 39.74
CA ASN A 469 19.84 -2.69 40.59
C ASN A 469 20.38 -4.01 41.13
N TRP A 470 21.30 -4.65 40.42
CA TRP A 470 22.17 -5.64 41.04
C TRP A 470 23.60 -5.51 40.52
N ASP A 471 24.49 -5.21 41.47
CA ASP A 471 25.94 -5.31 41.33
C ASP A 471 26.31 -6.74 40.95
N TRP A 472 26.94 -6.88 39.80
CA TRP A 472 27.89 -7.97 39.59
C TRP A 472 29.21 -7.32 39.21
N GLY A 473 30.12 -7.37 40.18
CA GLY A 473 31.53 -7.03 40.00
C GLY A 473 32.21 -7.91 38.94
N PRO A 474 33.51 -7.67 38.73
CA PRO A 474 34.15 -7.44 37.43
C PRO A 474 34.06 -8.56 36.41
#